data_AF-A0A7S2B0D4-F1
#
_entry.id   AF-A0A7S2B0D4-F1
#
_cell.length_a   1.000
_cell.length_b   1.000
_cell.length_c   1.000
_cell.angle_alpha   90.00
_cell.angle_beta   90.00
_cell.angle_gamma   90.00
#
_symmetry.space_group_name_H-M   'P 1'
#
loop_
_entity.id
_entity.type
_entity.pdbx_description
1 polymer ?
#
loop_
_entity_poly.entity_id
_entity_poly.type
_entity_poly.pdbx_seq_one_letter_code
_entity_poly.pdbx_strand_id
1 'polypeptide(L)'
;AQNEVIQLTLDDFFESAKRGGPPKSPSPTRCPALIKIDVEGMELEVLEGASKVIMACHPVLYVENNCVASSKALIQLIAGFGLYRLYWDVRPFFNHANFRENLEDIFTDALVSINMIAVPTREKRFSLRNYVEIRNAEGGYYLHEYPLQWKNTTAVITQHGDADGCVR
;
A
#
# COMPACT_ATOMS: atom_id res chain seq x y z
N ALA A 1 -1.67 -30.33 -5.07
CA ALA A 1 -2.73 -29.45 -4.52
C ALA A 1 -2.70 -28.16 -5.30
N GLN A 2 -3.75 -27.86 -6.07
CA GLN A 2 -3.84 -26.62 -6.84
C GLN A 2 -4.13 -25.47 -5.87
N ASN A 3 -3.26 -24.47 -5.83
CA ASN A 3 -3.54 -23.22 -5.13
C ASN A 3 -4.60 -22.49 -5.95
N GLU A 4 -5.84 -22.53 -5.47
CA GLU A 4 -6.94 -21.76 -6.03
C GLU A 4 -6.67 -20.27 -5.75
N VAL A 5 -6.26 -19.53 -6.78
CA VAL A 5 -6.12 -18.08 -6.73
C VAL A 5 -7.52 -17.51 -6.95
N ILE A 6 -8.15 -17.05 -5.88
CA ILE A 6 -9.43 -16.35 -5.97
C ILE A 6 -9.12 -14.93 -6.46
N GLN A 7 -9.37 -14.70 -7.75
CA GLN A 7 -9.29 -13.38 -8.37
C GLN A 7 -10.67 -12.72 -8.25
N LEU A 8 -10.84 -11.81 -7.29
CA LEU A 8 -12.02 -10.96 -7.19
C LEU A 8 -11.78 -9.69 -7.99
N THR A 9 -12.71 -9.34 -8.87
CA THR A 9 -12.68 -8.08 -9.62
C THR A 9 -13.46 -7.00 -8.88
N LEU A 10 -13.24 -5.73 -9.24
CA LEU A 10 -14.06 -4.62 -8.72
C LEU A 10 -15.56 -4.82 -9.01
N ASP A 11 -15.90 -5.49 -10.12
CA ASP A 11 -17.29 -5.78 -10.51
C ASP A 11 -18.01 -6.72 -9.53
N ASP A 12 -17.29 -7.66 -8.91
CA ASP A 12 -17.84 -8.57 -7.90
C ASP A 12 -18.36 -7.81 -6.66
N PHE A 13 -17.82 -6.62 -6.39
CA PHE A 13 -18.28 -5.74 -5.32
C PHE A 13 -19.46 -4.85 -5.73
N PHE A 14 -19.52 -4.40 -6.98
CA PHE A 14 -20.57 -3.49 -7.46
C PHE A 14 -21.91 -4.19 -7.78
N GLU A 15 -21.91 -5.46 -8.18
CA GLU A 15 -23.13 -6.25 -8.36
C GLU A 15 -23.98 -6.34 -7.08
N SER A 16 -23.33 -6.36 -5.91
CA SER A 16 -23.97 -6.31 -4.60
C SER A 16 -24.70 -4.98 -4.33
N ALA A 17 -24.21 -3.87 -4.88
CA ALA A 17 -24.73 -2.53 -4.60
C ALA A 17 -25.99 -2.18 -5.41
N LYS A 18 -26.23 -2.88 -6.55
CA LYS A 18 -27.40 -2.66 -7.41
C LYS A 18 -28.73 -3.16 -6.79
N ARG A 19 -28.70 -3.90 -5.68
CA ARG A 19 -29.90 -4.45 -5.00
C ARG A 19 -30.31 -3.62 -3.77
N GLY A 20 -30.52 -2.31 -3.94
CA GLY A 20 -31.52 -1.49 -3.22
C GLY A 20 -31.70 -1.60 -1.69
N GLY A 21 -30.72 -2.05 -0.92
CA GLY A 21 -30.74 -2.10 0.54
C GLY A 21 -29.33 -2.30 1.10
N PRO A 22 -29.05 -1.95 2.37
CA PRO A 22 -27.72 -2.17 2.92
C PRO A 22 -27.43 -3.67 2.85
N PRO A 23 -26.40 -4.12 2.10
CA PRO A 23 -26.12 -5.53 2.00
C PRO A 23 -25.76 -5.99 3.42
N LYS A 24 -26.52 -6.98 3.94
CA LYS A 24 -25.99 -7.87 4.98
C LYS A 24 -24.86 -8.64 4.31
N SER A 25 -23.69 -8.01 4.21
CA SER A 25 -22.50 -8.63 3.67
C SER A 25 -22.26 -9.89 4.48
N PRO A 26 -22.32 -11.10 3.89
CA PRO A 26 -21.92 -12.30 4.60
C PRO A 26 -20.49 -12.07 5.10
N SER A 27 -20.22 -12.44 6.35
CA SER A 27 -18.84 -12.46 6.85
C SER A 27 -17.98 -13.20 5.82
N PRO A 28 -16.83 -12.66 5.41
CA PRO A 28 -16.02 -13.27 4.36
C PRO A 28 -15.79 -14.75 4.70
N THR A 29 -16.13 -15.64 3.75
CA THR A 29 -16.00 -17.11 3.93
C THR A 29 -14.56 -17.52 4.18
N ARG A 30 -13.60 -16.66 3.80
CA ARG A 30 -12.20 -16.74 4.20
C ARG A 30 -11.59 -15.34 4.28
N CYS A 31 -10.87 -15.06 5.36
CA CYS A 31 -10.14 -13.81 5.49
C CYS A 31 -8.89 -13.77 4.60
N PRO A 32 -8.65 -12.67 3.85
CA PRO A 32 -7.41 -12.51 3.12
C PRO A 32 -6.24 -12.36 4.10
N ALA A 33 -5.08 -12.91 3.73
CA ALA A 33 -3.85 -12.69 4.49
C ALA A 33 -3.16 -11.38 4.11
N LEU A 34 -3.38 -10.91 2.87
CA LEU A 34 -2.78 -9.72 2.27
C LEU A 34 -3.79 -9.06 1.33
N ILE A 35 -3.82 -7.73 1.31
CA ILE A 35 -4.50 -6.93 0.29
C ILE A 35 -3.46 -5.98 -0.31
N LYS A 36 -3.21 -6.10 -1.63
CA LYS A 36 -2.46 -5.11 -2.42
C LYS A 36 -3.45 -4.09 -2.96
N ILE A 37 -3.15 -2.81 -2.80
CA ILE A 37 -3.91 -1.68 -3.34
C ILE A 37 -2.95 -0.88 -4.23
N ASP A 38 -3.29 -0.82 -5.51
CA ASP A 38 -2.56 -0.15 -6.58
C ASP A 38 -3.60 0.17 -7.66
N VAL A 39 -4.29 1.29 -7.49
CA VAL A 39 -5.53 1.57 -8.23
C VAL A 39 -5.51 2.96 -8.84
N GLU A 40 -4.31 3.47 -9.11
CA GLU A 40 -4.06 4.69 -9.83
C GLU A 40 -4.84 5.89 -9.28
N GLY A 41 -4.88 6.04 -7.95
CA GLY A 41 -5.39 7.25 -7.28
C GLY A 41 -6.70 7.03 -6.51
N MET A 42 -7.24 5.82 -6.55
CA MET A 42 -8.44 5.43 -5.81
C MET A 42 -8.12 4.68 -4.51
N GLU A 43 -6.89 4.80 -3.99
CA GLU A 43 -6.43 4.02 -2.84
C GLU A 43 -7.28 4.28 -1.58
N LEU A 44 -7.74 5.53 -1.40
CA LEU A 44 -8.60 5.92 -0.28
C LEU A 44 -9.97 5.24 -0.38
N GLU A 45 -10.61 5.33 -1.54
CA GLU A 45 -11.93 4.77 -1.81
C GLU A 45 -11.93 3.24 -1.64
N VAL A 46 -10.85 2.57 -2.06
CA VAL A 46 -10.68 1.13 -1.84
C VAL A 46 -10.57 0.82 -0.34
N LEU A 47 -9.78 1.58 0.43
CA LEU A 47 -9.64 1.38 1.87
C LEU A 47 -10.96 1.61 2.61
N GLU A 48 -11.72 2.64 2.24
CA GLU A 48 -13.04 2.94 2.81
C GLU A 48 -14.04 1.83 2.49
N GLY A 49 -14.12 1.41 1.23
CA GLY A 49 -14.99 0.32 0.77
C GLY A 49 -14.63 -1.03 1.41
N ALA A 50 -13.34 -1.29 1.63
CA ALA A 50 -12.82 -2.51 2.24
C ALA A 50 -12.81 -2.50 3.78
N SER A 51 -13.22 -1.40 4.42
CA SER A 51 -13.14 -1.21 5.88
C SER A 51 -13.73 -2.37 6.69
N LYS A 52 -14.87 -2.93 6.29
CA LYS A 52 -15.48 -4.10 6.94
C LYS A 52 -14.56 -5.32 6.93
N VAL A 53 -13.92 -5.60 5.80
CA VAL A 53 -12.98 -6.73 5.66
C VAL A 53 -11.71 -6.44 6.45
N ILE A 54 -11.17 -5.23 6.37
CA ILE A 54 -9.96 -4.81 7.09
C ILE A 54 -10.15 -4.96 8.61
N MET A 55 -11.29 -4.51 9.13
CA MET A 55 -11.61 -4.57 10.57
C MET A 55 -11.91 -5.99 11.06
N ALA A 56 -12.53 -6.83 10.22
CA ALA A 56 -12.84 -8.21 10.61
C ALA A 56 -11.61 -9.13 10.51
N CYS A 57 -10.86 -9.00 9.42
CA CYS A 57 -9.85 -9.98 9.03
C CYS A 57 -8.42 -9.58 9.37
N HIS A 58 -8.16 -8.28 9.58
CA HIS A 58 -6.82 -7.78 9.87
C HIS A 58 -5.76 -8.27 8.85
N PRO A 59 -5.98 -8.17 7.52
CA PRO A 59 -4.99 -8.58 6.55
C PRO A 59 -3.76 -7.66 6.62
N VAL A 60 -2.59 -8.13 6.19
CA VAL A 60 -1.50 -7.19 5.82
C VAL A 60 -2.01 -6.32 4.67
N LEU A 61 -1.73 -5.01 4.72
CA LEU A 61 -2.03 -4.10 3.62
C LEU A 61 -0.73 -3.71 2.94
N TYR A 62 -0.70 -3.72 1.61
CA TYR A 62 0.37 -3.15 0.81
C TYR A 62 -0.24 -2.14 -0.13
N VAL A 63 0.02 -0.86 0.07
CA VAL A 63 -0.73 0.25 -0.54
C VAL A 63 0.25 1.14 -1.29
N GLU A 64 -0.05 1.45 -2.56
CA GLU A 64 0.68 2.49 -3.28
C GLU A 64 0.57 3.81 -2.51
N ASN A 65 1.70 4.51 -2.36
CA ASN A 65 1.74 5.81 -1.71
C ASN A 65 2.77 6.72 -2.39
N ASN A 66 2.62 6.92 -3.70
CA ASN A 66 3.51 7.73 -4.54
C ASN A 66 3.07 9.20 -4.67
N CYS A 67 1.85 9.55 -4.27
CA CYS A 67 1.30 10.89 -4.43
C CYS A 67 1.32 11.71 -3.12
N VAL A 68 1.93 12.90 -3.16
CA VAL A 68 2.01 13.82 -2.01
C VAL A 68 0.63 14.23 -1.50
N ALA A 69 -0.29 14.58 -2.41
CA ALA A 69 -1.62 15.08 -2.07
C ALA A 69 -2.47 14.06 -1.30
N SER A 70 -2.36 12.76 -1.62
CA SER A 70 -3.15 11.69 -0.99
C SER A 70 -2.43 10.99 0.17
N SER A 71 -1.09 11.04 0.22
CA SER A 71 -0.27 10.30 1.20
C SER A 71 -0.71 10.50 2.65
N LYS A 72 -0.93 11.75 3.04
CA LYS A 72 -1.35 12.07 4.41
C LYS A 72 -2.70 11.41 4.76
N ALA A 73 -3.68 11.52 3.87
CA ALA A 73 -5.01 10.96 4.09
C ALA A 73 -4.96 9.42 4.15
N LEU A 74 -4.15 8.78 3.30
CA LEU A 74 -3.95 7.31 3.32
C LEU A 74 -3.35 6.83 4.64
N ILE A 75 -2.29 7.48 5.08
CA ILE A 75 -1.63 7.17 6.36
C ILE A 75 -2.60 7.36 7.52
N GLN A 76 -3.32 8.48 7.55
CA GLN A 76 -4.29 8.78 8.60
C GLN A 76 -5.45 7.79 8.65
N LEU A 77 -5.99 7.39 7.50
CA LEU A 77 -7.07 6.40 7.42
C LEU A 77 -6.63 5.04 7.98
N ILE A 78 -5.48 4.53 7.52
CA ILE A 78 -4.98 3.21 7.97
C ILE A 78 -4.58 3.24 9.45
N ALA A 79 -3.91 4.32 9.89
CA ALA A 79 -3.59 4.50 11.30
C ALA A 79 -4.85 4.62 12.17
N GLY A 80 -5.91 5.24 11.64
CA GLY A 80 -7.21 5.41 12.27
C GLY A 80 -7.93 4.10 12.59
N PHE A 81 -7.63 3.00 11.88
CA PHE A 81 -8.12 1.68 12.27
C PHE A 81 -7.58 1.22 13.64
N GLY A 82 -6.45 1.78 14.11
CA GLY A 82 -5.88 1.48 15.42
C GLY A 82 -5.30 0.07 15.56
N LEU A 83 -5.23 -0.68 14.45
CA LEU A 83 -4.89 -2.11 14.43
C LEU A 83 -3.55 -2.39 13.73
N TYR A 84 -2.87 -1.37 13.19
CA TYR A 84 -1.72 -1.53 12.30
C TYR A 84 -0.49 -0.75 12.76
N ARG A 85 0.69 -1.28 12.43
CA ARG A 85 1.95 -0.53 12.32
C ARG A 85 2.28 -0.33 10.86
N LEU A 86 2.60 0.88 10.48
CA LEU A 86 2.79 1.30 9.09
C LEU A 86 4.29 1.45 8.83
N TYR A 87 4.75 1.05 7.65
CA TYR A 87 6.15 1.18 7.25
C TYR A 87 6.26 1.56 5.78
N TRP A 88 7.27 2.35 5.44
CA TRP A 88 7.60 2.67 4.05
C TRP A 88 8.27 1.48 3.35
N ASP A 89 7.81 1.14 2.16
CA ASP A 89 8.48 0.24 1.21
C ASP A 89 8.84 1.02 -0.05
N VAL A 90 10.10 1.45 -0.15
CA VAL A 90 10.61 2.23 -1.28
C VAL A 90 11.61 1.38 -2.04
N ARG A 91 11.30 1.08 -3.30
CA ARG A 91 12.06 0.12 -4.12
C ARG A 91 12.33 0.66 -5.51
N PRO A 92 13.55 0.48 -6.06
CA PRO A 92 13.80 0.78 -7.46
C PRO A 92 12.85 0.01 -8.39
N PHE A 93 12.41 0.61 -9.49
CA PHE A 93 11.59 -0.09 -10.48
C PHE A 93 12.36 -1.22 -11.16
N PHE A 94 13.66 -0.99 -11.39
CA PHE A 94 14.54 -1.98 -11.98
C PHE A 94 15.33 -2.75 -10.92
N ASN A 95 15.36 -4.07 -11.09
CA ASN A 95 16.20 -4.98 -10.33
C ASN A 95 17.10 -5.75 -11.30
N HIS A 96 18.42 -5.58 -11.18
CA HIS A 96 19.39 -6.33 -11.99
C HIS A 96 19.29 -7.85 -11.79
N ALA A 97 18.77 -8.29 -10.63
CA ALA A 97 18.46 -9.69 -10.35
C ALA A 97 16.96 -9.98 -10.55
N ASN A 98 16.34 -9.45 -11.60
CA ASN A 98 14.95 -9.75 -11.93
C ASN A 98 14.81 -11.19 -12.46
N PHE A 99 13.59 -11.73 -12.33
CA PHE A 99 13.27 -13.12 -12.70
C PHE A 99 13.62 -13.50 -14.15
N ARG A 100 13.63 -12.53 -15.07
CA ARG A 100 13.93 -12.75 -16.49
C ARG A 100 15.40 -12.54 -16.82
N GLU A 101 16.24 -12.22 -15.83
CA GLU A 101 17.65 -11.87 -16.00
C GLU A 101 17.88 -10.75 -17.04
N ASN A 102 16.87 -9.92 -17.29
CA ASN A 102 16.98 -8.86 -18.26
C ASN A 102 17.83 -7.72 -17.68
N LEU A 103 18.93 -7.38 -18.35
CA LEU A 103 19.84 -6.33 -17.90
C LEU A 103 19.46 -4.93 -18.43
N GLU A 104 18.47 -4.85 -19.32
CA GLU A 104 17.98 -3.58 -19.85
C GLU A 104 17.09 -2.87 -18.82
N ASP A 105 17.57 -1.70 -18.37
CA ASP A 105 16.81 -0.78 -17.54
C ASP A 105 16.10 0.26 -18.42
N ILE A 106 14.78 0.13 -18.52
CA ILE A 106 13.92 1.06 -19.26
C ILE A 106 13.33 2.18 -18.38
N PHE A 107 13.57 2.15 -17.07
CA PHE A 107 13.01 3.08 -16.09
C PHE A 107 13.99 4.22 -15.79
N THR A 108 14.48 4.89 -16.85
CA THR A 108 15.55 5.90 -16.72
C THR A 108 15.09 7.20 -16.06
N ASP A 109 13.80 7.51 -16.16
CA ASP A 109 13.22 8.80 -15.78
C ASP A 109 12.48 8.74 -14.44
N ALA A 110 12.16 7.53 -13.97
CA ALA A 110 11.52 7.27 -12.70
C ALA A 110 12.33 6.23 -11.94
N LEU A 111 12.80 6.58 -10.75
CA LEU A 111 13.82 5.78 -10.06
C LEU A 111 13.24 4.72 -9.13
N VAL A 112 12.08 5.01 -8.51
CA VAL A 112 11.56 4.22 -7.39
C VAL A 112 10.05 4.19 -7.36
N SER A 113 9.51 3.05 -6.93
CA SER A 113 8.16 2.92 -6.42
C SER A 113 8.13 3.30 -4.95
N ILE A 114 7.09 4.03 -4.53
CA ILE A 114 6.87 4.43 -3.14
C ILE A 114 5.56 3.79 -2.68
N ASN A 115 5.69 2.79 -1.82
CA ASN A 115 4.57 2.06 -1.24
C ASN A 115 4.64 2.12 0.29
N MET A 116 3.56 1.67 0.92
CA MET A 116 3.46 1.49 2.35
C MET A 116 2.96 0.08 2.66
N ILE A 117 3.59 -0.57 3.64
CA ILE A 117 3.12 -1.82 4.23
C ILE A 117 2.52 -1.56 5.61
N ALA A 118 1.28 -1.98 5.82
CA ALA A 118 0.61 -1.94 7.12
C ALA A 118 0.49 -3.36 7.68
N VAL A 119 1.18 -3.60 8.80
CA VAL A 119 1.20 -4.90 9.47
C VAL A 119 0.30 -4.86 10.70
N PRO A 120 -0.64 -5.81 10.87
CA PRO A 120 -1.47 -5.88 12.06
C PRO A 120 -0.61 -5.95 13.33
N THR A 121 -0.94 -5.18 14.36
CA THR A 121 -0.17 -5.12 15.63
C THR A 121 -0.06 -6.45 16.35
N ARG A 122 -1.05 -7.34 16.15
CA ARG A 122 -1.09 -8.68 16.74
C ARG A 122 -0.33 -9.72 15.92
N GLU A 123 0.07 -9.40 14.70
CA GLU A 123 0.77 -10.33 13.83
C GLU A 123 2.24 -10.45 14.26
N LYS A 124 2.62 -11.66 14.68
CA LYS A 124 3.97 -11.98 15.17
C LYS A 124 4.82 -12.70 14.13
N ARG A 125 4.22 -13.16 13.03
CA ARG A 125 4.91 -13.91 11.98
C ARG A 125 5.80 -13.03 11.10
N PHE A 126 5.56 -11.72 11.08
CA PHE A 126 6.37 -10.77 10.30
C PHE A 126 7.32 -9.99 11.20
N SER A 127 8.61 -10.05 10.86
CA SER A 127 9.62 -9.13 11.36
C SER A 127 10.14 -8.35 10.16
N LEU A 128 9.57 -7.16 9.94
CA LEU A 128 10.06 -6.24 8.91
C LEU A 128 11.35 -5.59 9.40
N ARG A 129 12.48 -6.28 9.16
CA ARG A 129 13.82 -5.75 9.42
C ARG A 129 14.20 -4.80 8.29
N ASN A 130 14.83 -3.67 8.64
CA ASN A 130 15.28 -2.64 7.70
C ASN A 130 14.16 -1.82 7.02
N TYR A 131 12.94 -1.85 7.55
CA TYR A 131 11.86 -0.98 7.13
C TYR A 131 11.78 0.25 8.05
N VAL A 132 11.52 1.43 7.46
CA VAL A 132 11.30 2.66 8.24
C VAL A 132 9.84 2.71 8.65
N GLU A 133 9.59 2.71 9.96
CA GLU A 133 8.24 2.86 10.51
C GLU A 133 7.71 4.27 10.31
N ILE A 134 6.47 4.38 9.85
CA ILE A 134 5.73 5.65 9.72
C ILE A 134 5.14 5.97 11.10
N ARG A 135 5.71 6.96 11.78
CA ARG A 135 5.27 7.38 13.12
C ARG A 135 4.40 8.63 13.04
N ASN A 136 3.23 8.56 13.65
CA ASN A 136 2.37 9.73 13.94
C ASN A 136 3.08 10.63 14.97
N ALA A 137 4.07 11.40 14.55
CA ALA A 137 4.64 12.48 15.33
C ALA A 137 4.84 13.66 14.39
N GLU A 138 4.08 14.74 14.63
CA GLU A 138 4.37 16.13 14.28
C GLU A 138 5.37 16.35 13.10
N GLY A 139 5.03 15.89 11.89
CA GLY A 139 5.83 16.11 10.68
C GLY A 139 6.20 14.86 9.86
N GLY A 140 5.99 13.65 10.38
CA GLY A 140 6.35 12.38 9.70
C GLY A 140 5.42 11.88 8.57
N TYR A 141 4.54 12.72 8.03
CA TYR A 141 3.52 12.32 7.04
C TYR A 141 4.01 12.32 5.60
N TYR A 142 5.09 13.03 5.33
CA TYR A 142 5.66 13.14 4.01
C TYR A 142 6.99 12.41 3.98
N LEU A 143 7.24 11.73 2.88
CA LEU A 143 8.55 11.20 2.55
C LEU A 143 9.47 12.39 2.19
N HIS A 144 9.70 13.33 3.11
CA HIS A 144 10.65 14.43 2.86
C HIS A 144 12.09 14.01 3.15
N GLU A 145 12.30 12.90 3.86
CA GLU A 145 13.64 12.47 4.29
C GLU A 145 13.75 10.93 4.36
N TYR A 146 13.40 10.20 3.30
CA TYR A 146 13.73 8.76 3.27
C TYR A 146 15.14 8.58 2.73
N PRO A 147 16.13 8.19 3.57
CA PRO A 147 17.48 7.93 3.11
C PRO A 147 17.48 6.60 2.35
N LEU A 148 17.57 6.66 1.03
CA LEU A 148 17.84 5.49 0.21
C LEU A 148 19.34 5.35 0.01
N GLN A 149 19.87 4.18 0.38
CA GLN A 149 21.20 3.79 -0.05
C GLN A 149 21.16 3.49 -1.56
N TRP A 150 21.77 4.37 -2.35
CA TRP A 150 21.87 4.23 -3.80
C TRP A 150 23.35 4.14 -4.19
N LYS A 151 23.78 2.94 -4.60
CA LYS A 151 25.19 2.65 -4.90
C LYS A 151 26.08 3.01 -3.69
N ASN A 152 27.00 3.96 -3.85
CA ASN A 152 27.91 4.44 -2.80
C ASN A 152 27.48 5.79 -2.20
N THR A 153 26.20 6.17 -2.33
CA THR A 153 25.68 7.46 -1.88
C THR A 153 24.34 7.28 -1.17
N THR A 154 24.10 8.07 -0.12
CA THR A 154 22.78 8.20 0.49
C THR A 154 22.01 9.27 -0.28
N ALA A 155 20.98 8.87 -1.04
CA ALA A 155 20.05 9.79 -1.68
C ALA A 155 18.87 10.06 -0.73
N VAL A 156 18.40 11.30 -0.67
CA VAL A 156 17.13 11.63 -0.03
C VAL A 156 16.05 11.55 -1.09
N ILE A 157 15.09 10.66 -0.89
CA ILE A 157 13.92 10.57 -1.78
C ILE A 157 12.85 11.50 -1.27
N THR A 158 12.39 12.36 -2.16
CA THR A 158 11.23 13.23 -1.95
C THR A 158 10.10 12.72 -2.83
N GLN A 159 8.90 12.53 -2.27
CA GLN A 159 7.70 12.34 -3.09
C GLN A 159 7.51 13.57 -4.00
N HIS A 160 7.38 13.35 -5.29
CA HIS A 160 7.19 14.42 -6.27
C HIS A 160 5.71 14.82 -6.34
N GLY A 161 5.43 16.12 -6.49
CA GLY A 161 4.08 16.67 -6.54
C GLY A 161 3.86 17.84 -5.57
N ASP A 162 2.75 18.56 -5.74
CA ASP A 162 2.26 19.56 -4.81
C ASP A 162 1.04 19.01 -4.04
N ALA A 163 0.49 19.81 -3.12
CA ALA A 163 -0.71 19.44 -2.40
C ALA A 163 -1.99 19.56 -3.26
N ASP A 164 -1.86 20.09 -4.49
CA ASP A 164 -2.98 20.45 -5.35
C ASP A 164 -3.36 19.30 -6.32
N GLY A 165 -2.46 18.34 -6.57
CA GLY A 165 -2.78 17.14 -7.34
C GLY A 165 -1.69 16.07 -7.38
N CYS A 166 -2.08 14.85 -7.79
CA CYS A 166 -1.13 13.79 -8.08
C CYS A 166 -0.48 14.02 -9.44
N VAL A 167 0.82 14.32 -9.45
CA VAL A 167 1.65 14.29 -10.66
C VAL A 167 2.38 12.94 -10.65
N ARG A 168 1.94 12.03 -11.51
CA ARG A 168 2.55 10.69 -11.68
C ARG A 168 3.46 10.67 -12.89
#